data_AF-A0A2T4S648-F1
#
_entry.id   AF-A0A2T4S648-F1
#
_cell.length_a   1.000
_cell.length_b   1.000
_cell.length_c   1.000
_cell.angle_alpha   90.00
_cell.angle_beta   90.00
_cell.angle_gamma   90.00
#
_symmetry.space_group_name_H-M   'P 1'
#
loop_
_entity.id
_entity.type
_entity.pdbx_description
1 polymer ?
#
loop_
_entity_poly.entity_id
_entity_poly.type
_entity_poly.pdbx_seq_one_letter_code
_entity_poly.pdbx_strand_id
1 'polypeptide(L)'
;MKKVMLTAAITGAGDTTEKNKHVPVTPEEIADAAIKCARAGATVAHIHARDPETGGVSHDVELYREAVRLIREADEDIVINITAGGGGDFIPDMQNPYQAGEGSDIQTPDERHEPVGE
;
A
#
# COMPACT_ATOMS: atom_id res chain seq x y z
N MET A 1 -12.85 -3.03 -30.48
CA MET A 1 -12.96 -2.42 -29.13
C MET A 1 -11.57 -2.07 -28.62
N LYS A 2 -11.39 -0.96 -27.90
CA LYS A 2 -10.13 -0.61 -27.24
C LYS A 2 -9.98 -1.44 -25.96
N LYS A 3 -8.78 -1.96 -25.68
CA LYS A 3 -8.45 -2.59 -24.40
C LYS A 3 -8.26 -1.49 -23.35
N VAL A 4 -8.81 -1.68 -22.16
CA VAL A 4 -8.75 -0.73 -21.04
C VAL A 4 -7.90 -1.37 -19.95
N MET A 5 -6.94 -0.62 -19.41
CA MET A 5 -6.23 -1.01 -18.19
C MET A 5 -7.06 -0.55 -16.99
N LEU A 6 -7.34 -1.48 -16.08
CA LEU A 6 -8.10 -1.23 -14.87
C LEU A 6 -7.19 -1.49 -13.66
N THR A 7 -6.94 -0.44 -12.88
CA THR A 7 -6.19 -0.55 -11.62
C THR A 7 -7.15 -0.65 -10.46
N ALA A 8 -6.99 -1.68 -9.63
CA ALA A 8 -7.64 -1.81 -8.34
C ALA A 8 -6.71 -1.32 -7.23
N ALA A 9 -7.05 -0.20 -6.58
CA ALA A 9 -6.38 0.26 -5.37
C ALA A 9 -7.08 -0.36 -4.16
N ILE A 10 -6.47 -1.40 -3.60
CA ILE A 10 -7.18 -2.40 -2.77
C ILE A 10 -7.23 -2.07 -1.28
N THR A 11 -6.35 -1.19 -0.78
CA THR A 11 -6.32 -0.82 0.66
C THR A 11 -6.05 0.68 0.89
N GLY A 12 -4.97 1.22 0.32
CA GLY A 12 -4.57 2.62 0.51
C GLY A 12 -3.98 2.91 1.90
N ALA A 13 -3.67 4.18 2.16
CA ALA A 13 -3.05 4.66 3.41
C ALA A 13 -4.00 5.54 4.27
N GLY A 14 -5.24 5.76 3.81
CA GLY A 14 -6.19 6.59 4.53
C GLY A 14 -6.70 5.96 5.83
N ASP A 15 -7.23 6.80 6.71
CA ASP A 15 -8.01 6.41 7.90
C ASP A 15 -9.35 5.81 7.46
N THR A 16 -9.34 4.53 7.07
CA THR A 16 -10.49 3.83 6.47
C THR A 16 -10.85 2.52 7.16
N THR A 17 -9.95 1.92 7.93
CA THR A 17 -10.14 0.62 8.60
C THR A 17 -11.29 0.65 9.59
N GLU A 18 -11.39 1.70 10.40
CA GLU A 18 -12.51 1.92 11.33
C GLU A 18 -13.84 2.23 10.62
N LYS A 19 -13.78 2.72 9.38
CA LYS A 19 -14.96 3.10 8.59
C LYS A 19 -15.53 1.93 7.79
N ASN A 20 -14.69 0.95 7.44
CA ASN A 20 -15.10 -0.23 6.70
C ASN A 20 -14.24 -1.44 7.07
N LYS A 21 -14.86 -2.42 7.76
CA LYS A 21 -14.24 -3.68 8.16
C LYS A 21 -13.73 -4.58 7.02
N HIS A 22 -14.03 -4.24 5.76
CA HIS A 22 -13.55 -4.99 4.59
C HIS A 22 -12.30 -4.37 3.97
N VAL A 23 -11.73 -3.30 4.55
CA VAL A 23 -10.42 -2.79 4.15
C VAL A 23 -9.38 -3.86 4.49
N PRO A 24 -8.63 -4.39 3.51
CA PRO A 24 -7.59 -5.38 3.78
C PRO A 24 -6.45 -4.77 4.60
N VAL A 25 -6.04 -5.44 5.67
CA VAL A 25 -4.99 -4.97 6.58
C VAL A 25 -3.77 -5.89 6.54
N THR A 26 -3.96 -7.20 6.73
CA THR A 26 -2.81 -8.13 6.75
C THR A 26 -2.28 -8.43 5.35
N PRO A 27 -1.02 -8.88 5.21
CA PRO A 27 -0.49 -9.30 3.91
C PRO A 27 -1.35 -10.33 3.19
N GLU A 28 -1.94 -11.28 3.92
CA GLU A 28 -2.84 -12.31 3.38
C GLU A 28 -4.14 -11.72 2.85
N GLU A 29 -4.74 -10.77 3.59
CA GLU A 29 -5.96 -10.08 3.16
C GLU A 29 -5.70 -9.23 1.92
N ILE A 30 -4.56 -8.53 1.90
CA ILE A 30 -4.13 -7.71 0.76
C ILE A 30 -3.91 -8.58 -0.47
N ALA A 31 -3.21 -9.72 -0.32
CA ALA A 31 -2.99 -10.66 -1.41
C ALA A 31 -4.30 -11.26 -1.93
N ASP A 32 -5.19 -11.71 -1.04
CA ASP A 32 -6.51 -12.25 -1.40
C ASP A 32 -7.36 -11.20 -2.14
N ALA A 33 -7.32 -9.93 -1.72
CA ALA A 33 -7.99 -8.84 -2.41
C ALA A 33 -7.43 -8.63 -3.83
N ALA A 34 -6.10 -8.61 -4.00
CA ALA A 34 -5.46 -8.49 -5.31
C ALA A 34 -5.87 -9.64 -6.26
N ILE A 35 -5.85 -10.88 -5.76
CA ILE A 35 -6.23 -12.09 -6.51
C ILE A 35 -7.70 -12.04 -6.92
N LYS A 36 -8.60 -11.64 -6.01
CA LYS A 36 -10.03 -11.45 -6.31
C LYS A 36 -10.24 -10.39 -7.39
N CYS A 37 -9.51 -9.28 -7.31
CA CYS A 37 -9.55 -8.24 -8.33
C CYS A 37 -9.04 -8.74 -9.70
N ALA A 38 -7.94 -9.50 -9.73
CA ALA A 38 -7.41 -10.11 -10.95
C ALA A 38 -8.47 -11.00 -11.63
N ARG A 39 -9.06 -11.92 -10.86
CA ARG A 39 -10.13 -12.83 -11.35
C ARG A 39 -11.38 -12.11 -11.82
N ALA A 40 -11.66 -10.92 -11.26
CA ALA A 40 -12.76 -10.06 -11.69
C ALA A 40 -12.44 -9.23 -12.95
N GLY A 41 -11.19 -9.23 -13.42
CA GLY A 41 -10.74 -8.56 -14.64
C GLY A 41 -9.94 -7.28 -14.44
N ALA A 42 -9.46 -7.00 -13.23
CA ALA A 42 -8.46 -5.94 -13.03
C ALA A 42 -7.12 -6.34 -13.66
N THR A 43 -6.44 -5.37 -14.27
CA THR A 43 -5.13 -5.60 -14.91
C THR A 43 -3.96 -5.19 -14.02
N VAL A 44 -4.22 -4.37 -13.00
CA VAL A 44 -3.21 -3.88 -12.05
C VAL A 44 -3.78 -3.90 -10.63
N ALA A 45 -3.00 -4.37 -9.66
CA ALA A 45 -3.26 -4.17 -8.23
C ALA A 45 -2.31 -3.10 -7.70
N HIS A 46 -2.85 -2.01 -7.16
CA HIS A 46 -2.09 -0.97 -6.47
C HIS A 46 -2.08 -1.25 -4.97
N ILE A 47 -0.88 -1.40 -4.39
CA ILE A 47 -0.66 -1.97 -3.06
C ILE A 47 -0.04 -0.94 -2.11
N HIS A 48 -0.60 -0.90 -0.90
CA HIS A 48 0.01 -0.33 0.30
C HIS A 48 0.08 -1.43 1.36
N ALA A 49 1.02 -1.35 2.29
CA ALA A 49 0.99 -2.15 3.51
C ALA A 49 0.30 -1.38 4.63
N ARG A 50 -0.25 -2.13 5.58
CA ARG A 50 -0.79 -1.62 6.84
C ARG A 50 -0.19 -2.39 8.00
N ASP A 51 -0.09 -1.74 9.14
CA ASP A 51 0.26 -2.40 10.39
C ASP A 51 -0.83 -3.44 10.74
N PRO A 52 -0.50 -4.74 10.89
CA PRO A 52 -1.48 -5.78 11.17
C PRO A 52 -2.19 -5.66 12.52
N GLU A 53 -1.58 -4.98 13.49
CA GLU A 53 -2.14 -4.78 14.83
C GLU A 53 -3.04 -3.55 14.89
N THR A 54 -2.63 -2.46 14.23
CA THR A 54 -3.31 -1.15 14.35
C THR A 54 -4.16 -0.79 13.14
N GLY A 55 -3.93 -1.41 11.98
CA GLY A 55 -4.53 -1.01 10.70
C GLY A 55 -4.00 0.30 10.12
N GLY A 56 -3.02 0.93 10.78
CA GLY A 56 -2.36 2.16 10.35
C GLY A 56 -1.48 1.96 9.12
N VAL A 57 -0.91 3.04 8.60
CA VAL A 57 0.08 2.98 7.51
C VAL A 57 1.33 2.25 8.01
N SER A 58 1.88 1.38 7.17
CA SER A 58 3.19 0.75 7.43
C SER A 58 4.08 0.85 6.20
N HIS A 59 5.36 1.11 6.45
CA HIS A 59 6.44 1.07 5.45
C HIS A 59 7.32 -0.19 5.60
N ASP A 60 6.92 -1.14 6.44
CA ASP A 60 7.68 -2.37 6.69
C ASP A 60 7.75 -3.22 5.41
N VAL A 61 8.96 -3.35 4.88
CA VAL A 61 9.28 -4.08 3.65
C VAL A 61 8.86 -5.55 3.73
N GLU A 62 8.91 -6.17 4.91
CA GLU A 62 8.50 -7.57 5.05
C GLU A 62 7.00 -7.77 4.80
N LEU A 63 6.16 -6.78 5.16
CA LEU A 63 4.72 -6.84 4.88
C LEU A 63 4.44 -6.76 3.38
N TYR A 64 5.18 -5.89 2.67
CA TYR A 64 5.11 -5.81 1.20
C TYR A 64 5.60 -7.10 0.54
N ARG A 65 6.76 -7.61 0.98
CA ARG A 65 7.36 -8.84 0.48
C ARG A 65 6.42 -10.02 0.62
N GLU A 66 5.79 -10.17 1.78
CA GLU A 66 4.87 -11.27 2.03
C GLU A 66 3.61 -11.18 1.14
N ALA A 67 3.00 -9.99 1.04
CA ALA A 67 1.85 -9.79 0.16
C ALA A 67 2.20 -10.09 -1.31
N VAL A 68 3.35 -9.60 -1.79
CA VAL A 68 3.82 -9.83 -3.17
C VAL A 68 4.11 -11.31 -3.41
N ARG A 69 4.75 -12.01 -2.46
CA ARG A 69 5.01 -13.45 -2.53
C ARG A 69 3.70 -14.22 -2.71
N LEU A 70 2.71 -13.95 -1.86
CA LEU A 70 1.40 -14.61 -1.91
C LEU A 70 0.64 -14.32 -3.22
N ILE A 71 0.68 -13.08 -3.73
CA ILE A 71 0.06 -12.73 -5.02
C ILE A 71 0.72 -13.51 -6.17
N ARG A 72 2.05 -13.60 -6.18
CA ARG A 72 2.80 -14.34 -7.21
C ARG A 72 2.54 -15.84 -7.14
N GLU A 73 2.37 -16.41 -5.95
CA GLU A 73 2.04 -17.83 -5.76
C GLU A 73 0.66 -18.23 -6.29
N ALA A 74 -0.27 -17.27 -6.40
CA ALA A 74 -1.61 -17.53 -6.92
C ALA A 74 -1.66 -17.71 -8.45
N ASP A 75 -0.59 -17.37 -9.17
CA ASP A 75 -0.44 -17.55 -10.62
C ASP A 75 -1.56 -16.86 -11.45
N GLU A 76 -1.97 -15.66 -11.03
CA GLU A 76 -2.90 -14.81 -11.77
C GLU A 76 -2.15 -13.75 -12.60
N ASP A 77 -2.61 -13.46 -13.82
CA ASP A 77 -2.02 -12.44 -14.70
C ASP A 77 -2.45 -11.02 -14.27
N ILE A 78 -1.76 -10.48 -13.25
CA ILE A 78 -1.97 -9.12 -12.75
C ILE A 78 -0.65 -8.38 -12.54
N VAL A 79 -0.59 -7.11 -12.98
CA VAL A 79 0.55 -6.25 -12.69
C VAL A 79 0.48 -5.80 -11.22
N ILE A 80 1.58 -6.00 -10.50
CA ILE A 80 1.74 -5.51 -9.14
C ILE A 80 2.34 -4.10 -9.18
N ASN A 81 1.63 -3.12 -8.64
CA ASN A 81 2.08 -1.73 -8.52
C ASN A 81 2.21 -1.37 -7.03
N ILE A 82 3.44 -1.31 -6.53
CA ILE A 82 3.72 -0.99 -5.12
C ILE A 82 3.81 0.53 -4.97
N THR A 83 3.15 1.08 -3.94
CA THR A 83 3.25 2.51 -3.63
C THR A 83 4.69 2.92 -3.30
N ALA A 84 5.11 4.08 -3.83
CA ALA A 84 6.29 4.82 -3.39
C ALA A 84 5.90 6.24 -2.90
N GLY A 85 4.62 6.42 -2.58
CA GLY A 85 4.06 7.70 -2.13
C GLY A 85 4.11 7.92 -0.61
N GLY A 86 4.38 6.87 0.17
CA GLY A 86 4.53 6.95 1.63
C GLY A 86 5.72 7.83 2.06
N GLY A 87 5.74 8.25 3.33
CA GLY A 87 6.85 9.03 3.87
C GLY A 87 6.99 10.44 3.29
N GLY A 88 5.88 11.03 2.84
CA GLY A 88 5.83 12.37 2.24
C GLY A 88 5.03 13.41 3.00
N ASP A 89 4.54 13.09 4.20
CA ASP A 89 3.63 13.92 4.97
C ASP A 89 4.42 14.84 5.91
N PHE A 90 4.52 16.12 5.54
CA PHE A 90 5.11 17.15 6.39
C PHE A 90 4.03 17.93 7.11
N ILE A 91 3.96 17.79 8.44
CA ILE A 91 3.14 18.62 9.30
C ILE A 91 4.07 19.65 9.92
N PRO A 92 3.98 20.95 9.58
CA PRO A 92 4.87 21.96 10.15
C PRO A 92 4.65 22.09 11.66
N ASP A 93 5.74 22.21 12.41
CA ASP A 93 5.66 22.63 13.80
C ASP A 93 5.07 24.05 13.90
N MET A 94 4.10 24.25 14.79
CA MET A 94 3.35 25.50 14.88
C MET A 94 4.13 26.64 15.54
N GLN A 95 5.21 26.34 16.26
CA GLN A 95 6.11 27.33 16.85
C GLN A 95 7.31 27.62 15.93
N ASN A 96 7.74 26.63 15.14
CA ASN A 96 8.83 26.72 14.18
C ASN A 96 8.52 25.97 12.87
N PRO A 97 7.86 26.61 11.88
CA PRO A 97 7.41 25.96 10.65
C PRO A 97 8.50 25.35 9.75
N TYR A 98 9.78 25.60 10.05
CA TYR A 98 10.91 24.97 9.38
C TYR A 98 11.24 23.57 9.91
N GLN A 99 10.58 23.13 10.98
CA GLN A 99 10.76 21.82 11.58
C GLN A 99 9.50 20.97 11.42
N ALA A 100 9.70 19.65 11.34
CA ALA A 100 8.62 18.68 11.35
C ALA A 100 7.98 18.64 12.74
N GLY A 101 6.67 18.86 12.79
CA GLY A 101 5.84 18.70 13.97
C GLY A 101 5.38 17.25 14.15
N GLU A 102 4.67 17.02 15.26
CA GLU A 102 4.06 15.73 15.59
C GLU A 102 3.16 15.23 14.46
N GLY A 103 3.28 13.94 14.12
CA GLY A 103 2.53 13.31 13.04
C GLY A 103 3.15 13.46 11.64
N SER A 104 4.28 14.17 11.50
CA SER A 104 5.04 14.14 10.24
C SER A 104 5.61 12.74 9.98
N ASP A 105 5.52 12.30 8.73
CA ASP A 105 6.11 11.06 8.22
C ASP A 105 6.95 11.41 6.99
N ILE A 106 8.27 11.53 7.17
CA ILE A 106 9.21 11.93 6.13
C ILE A 106 10.30 10.88 5.99
N GLN A 107 10.28 10.19 4.84
CA GLN A 107 11.31 9.27 4.39
C GLN A 107 12.16 9.90 3.28
N THR A 108 13.44 9.53 3.23
CA THR A 108 14.36 9.78 2.13
C THR A 108 13.89 9.09 0.84
N PRO A 109 14.40 9.49 -0.34
CA PRO A 109 14.07 8.80 -1.58
C PRO A 109 14.38 7.30 -1.56
N ASP A 110 15.49 6.87 -0.96
CA ASP A 110 15.88 5.46 -0.91
C ASP A 110 14.90 4.64 -0.06
N GLU A 111 14.56 5.12 1.14
CA GLU A 111 13.57 4.49 2.04
C GLU A 111 12.19 4.35 1.36
N ARG A 112 11.76 5.35 0.57
CA ARG A 112 10.47 5.27 -0.15
C ARG A 112 10.42 4.23 -1.26
N HIS A 113 11.59 3.84 -1.81
CA HIS A 113 11.68 2.87 -2.90
C HIS A 113 12.13 1.48 -2.42
N GLU A 114 12.49 1.34 -1.15
CA GLU A 114 12.92 0.07 -0.55
C GLU A 114 11.89 -1.05 -0.81
N PRO A 115 10.56 -0.85 -0.64
CA PRO A 115 9.57 -1.90 -0.95
C PRO A 115 9.45 -2.27 -2.43
N VAL A 116 9.97 -1.44 -3.34
CA VAL A 116 9.95 -1.68 -4.79
C VAL A 116 11.22 -2.38 -5.27
N GLY A 117 12.34 -2.15 -4.56
CA GLY A 117 13.67 -2.59 -4.97
C GLY A 117 14.04 -4.03 -4.57
N GLU A 118 13.30 -4.62 -3.63
CA GLU A 118 13.55 -5.97 -3.07
C GLU A 118 12.50 -7.02 -3.46
#